data_AF-A0A0D8HK07-F1
#
_entry.id   AF-A0A0D8HK07-F1
#
_cell.length_a   1.000
_cell.length_b   1.000
_cell.length_c   1.000
_cell.angle_alpha   90.00
_cell.angle_beta   90.00
_cell.angle_gamma   90.00
#
_symmetry.space_group_name_H-M   'P 1'
#
loop_
_entity.id
_entity.type
_entity.pdbx_description
1 polymer ?
#
loop_
_entity_poly.entity_id
_entity_poly.type
_entity_poly.pdbx_seq_one_letter_code
_entity_poly.pdbx_strand_id
1 'polypeptide(L)'
;MFDGNLRSQVDRRTQPVGIALASIGITADILTLTGVVMSVVTGALLATSHLFIAFIALVASSVPDLLDGPVAKARGTSSARGAFFDSVSDRFSDLMITVGLSFYFIASHHTYLVILPFGVYGSASLISYQRAKAESLGFNAKGGIMERAERLVLLMVGILIPPLLIPILWLVLVLSVVTVFQRFIKVWAQASNRDNRVKLRIRQSYQSRKRLSETSLKERFRSGRGHRADNRRSHRVRVSQANADRSRWFTSKFHD
;
A
#
# COMPACT_ATOMS: atom_id res chain seq x y z
N MET A 1 -16.80 5.16 4.24
CA MET A 1 -17.89 5.22 5.25
C MET A 1 -18.60 3.87 5.47
N PHE A 2 -18.24 2.80 4.75
CA PHE A 2 -18.61 1.42 5.11
C PHE A 2 -17.36 0.61 5.48
N ASP A 3 -17.12 0.44 6.78
CA ASP A 3 -16.01 -0.36 7.31
C ASP A 3 -16.13 -1.85 6.93
N GLY A 4 -15.02 -2.59 7.03
CA GLY A 4 -14.86 -4.00 6.64
C GLY A 4 -15.88 -5.00 7.23
N ASN A 5 -16.73 -4.56 8.16
CA ASN A 5 -17.86 -5.32 8.69
C ASN A 5 -19.03 -5.44 7.68
N LEU A 6 -19.25 -4.46 6.80
CA LEU A 6 -20.21 -4.64 5.69
C LEU A 6 -19.63 -5.58 4.63
N ARG A 7 -18.34 -5.49 4.34
CA ARG A 7 -17.69 -6.36 3.35
C ARG A 7 -17.73 -7.83 3.78
N SER A 8 -17.50 -8.13 5.07
CA SER A 8 -17.64 -9.49 5.60
C SER A 8 -19.08 -10.00 5.64
N GLN A 9 -20.07 -9.13 5.87
CA GLN A 9 -21.50 -9.49 5.82
C GLN A 9 -22.01 -9.67 4.38
N VAL A 10 -21.56 -8.82 3.46
CA VAL A 10 -21.85 -8.94 2.03
C VAL A 10 -21.20 -10.22 1.49
N ASP A 11 -19.92 -10.46 1.77
CA ASP A 11 -19.22 -11.69 1.38
C ASP A 11 -19.94 -12.94 1.91
N ARG A 12 -20.47 -12.91 3.15
CA ARG A 12 -21.22 -14.03 3.74
C ARG A 12 -22.60 -14.23 3.09
N ARG A 13 -23.25 -13.18 2.61
CA ARG A 13 -24.55 -13.25 1.91
C ARG A 13 -24.41 -13.63 0.44
N THR A 14 -23.30 -13.24 -0.21
CA THR A 14 -23.04 -13.56 -1.63
C THR A 14 -22.34 -14.90 -1.82
N GLN A 15 -21.73 -15.46 -0.77
CA GLN A 15 -21.10 -16.78 -0.79
C GLN A 15 -21.97 -17.91 -1.38
N PRO A 16 -23.27 -18.09 -1.02
CA PRO A 16 -24.09 -19.15 -1.62
C PRO A 16 -24.32 -18.95 -3.12
N VAL A 17 -24.51 -17.69 -3.56
CA VAL A 17 -24.65 -17.34 -4.99
C VAL A 17 -23.33 -17.59 -5.73
N GLY A 18 -22.19 -17.23 -5.11
CA GLY A 18 -20.87 -17.49 -5.66
C GLY A 18 -20.57 -18.98 -5.80
N ILE A 19 -20.99 -19.81 -4.84
CA ILE A 19 -20.88 -21.28 -4.93
C ILE A 19 -21.78 -21.84 -6.03
N ALA A 20 -23.02 -21.35 -6.16
CA ALA A 20 -23.94 -21.77 -7.21
C ALA A 20 -23.39 -21.43 -8.61
N LEU A 21 -22.95 -20.19 -8.84
CA LEU A 21 -22.33 -19.78 -10.10
C LEU A 21 -21.03 -20.56 -10.38
N ALA A 22 -20.23 -20.82 -9.35
CA ALA A 22 -19.04 -21.64 -9.46
C ALA A 22 -19.37 -23.10 -9.83
N SER A 23 -20.52 -23.64 -9.41
CA SER A 23 -20.94 -25.00 -9.78
C SER A 23 -21.43 -25.11 -11.24
N ILE A 24 -21.85 -24.01 -11.86
CA ILE A 24 -22.39 -23.95 -13.23
C ILE A 24 -21.29 -23.67 -14.29
N GLY A 25 -20.02 -23.57 -13.90
CA GLY A 25 -18.91 -23.37 -14.86
C GLY A 25 -18.52 -21.90 -15.13
N ILE A 26 -19.29 -20.92 -14.63
CA ILE A 26 -18.98 -19.47 -14.78
C ILE A 26 -17.69 -19.07 -14.04
N THR A 27 -16.70 -18.57 -14.77
CA THR A 27 -15.40 -18.11 -14.22
C THR A 27 -15.46 -16.64 -13.80
N ALA A 28 -14.53 -16.22 -12.92
CA ALA A 28 -14.37 -14.82 -12.54
C ALA A 28 -14.05 -13.93 -13.76
N ASP A 29 -13.19 -14.41 -14.67
CA ASP A 29 -12.85 -13.68 -15.91
C ASP A 29 -14.10 -13.41 -16.78
N ILE A 30 -15.05 -14.36 -16.86
CA ILE A 30 -16.32 -14.16 -17.58
C ILE A 30 -17.18 -13.10 -16.89
N LEU A 31 -17.27 -13.13 -15.55
CA LEU A 31 -18.02 -12.12 -14.79
C LEU A 31 -17.47 -10.71 -15.02
N THR A 32 -16.15 -10.55 -14.94
CA THR A 32 -15.48 -9.28 -15.23
C THR A 32 -15.77 -8.81 -16.66
N LEU A 33 -15.68 -9.70 -17.66
CA LEU A 33 -15.98 -9.35 -19.06
C LEU A 33 -17.46 -8.95 -19.24
N THR A 34 -18.39 -9.66 -18.60
CA THR A 34 -19.81 -9.28 -18.61
C THR A 34 -20.02 -7.90 -18.00
N GLY A 35 -19.37 -7.59 -16.87
CA GLY A 35 -19.39 -6.25 -16.27
C GLY A 35 -18.91 -5.17 -17.25
N VAL A 36 -17.79 -5.42 -17.95
CA VAL A 36 -17.26 -4.51 -18.97
C VAL A 36 -18.25 -4.29 -20.10
N VAL A 37 -18.83 -5.34 -20.69
CA VAL A 37 -19.81 -5.21 -21.78
C VAL A 37 -21.02 -4.41 -21.30
N MET A 38 -21.53 -4.68 -20.09
CA MET A 38 -22.65 -3.95 -19.51
C MET A 38 -22.31 -2.48 -19.25
N SER A 39 -21.06 -2.15 -18.89
CA SER A 39 -20.62 -0.76 -18.73
C SER A 39 -20.60 0.02 -20.06
N VAL A 40 -20.22 -0.64 -21.16
CA VAL A 40 -20.27 -0.06 -22.52
C VAL A 40 -21.71 0.21 -22.93
N VAL A 41 -22.59 -0.78 -22.71
CA VAL A 41 -24.03 -0.63 -22.96
C VAL A 41 -24.61 0.51 -22.13
N THR A 42 -24.25 0.59 -20.85
CA THR A 42 -24.65 1.69 -19.95
C THR A 42 -24.20 3.05 -20.49
N GLY A 43 -22.94 3.16 -20.92
CA GLY A 43 -22.40 4.38 -21.53
C GLY A 43 -23.17 4.80 -22.78
N ALA A 44 -23.49 3.85 -23.67
CA ALA A 44 -24.28 4.12 -24.87
C ALA A 44 -25.72 4.57 -24.55
N LEU A 45 -26.36 3.96 -23.55
CA LEU A 45 -27.70 4.34 -23.10
C LEU A 45 -27.71 5.75 -22.47
N LEU A 46 -26.69 6.09 -21.69
CA LEU A 46 -26.50 7.46 -21.17
C LEU A 46 -26.32 8.45 -22.33
N ALA A 47 -25.45 8.14 -23.29
CA ALA A 47 -25.19 9.01 -24.44
C ALA A 47 -26.45 9.29 -25.28
N THR A 48 -27.36 8.33 -25.35
CA THR A 48 -28.65 8.45 -26.05
C THR A 48 -29.78 8.95 -25.14
N SER A 49 -29.48 9.42 -23.93
CA SER A 49 -30.42 9.98 -22.95
C SER A 49 -31.50 9.01 -22.41
N HIS A 50 -31.31 7.70 -22.55
CA HIS A 50 -32.19 6.67 -22.00
C HIS A 50 -31.86 6.38 -20.51
N LEU A 51 -32.00 7.39 -19.65
CA LEU A 51 -31.49 7.36 -18.26
C LEU A 51 -32.03 6.19 -17.42
N PHE A 52 -33.32 5.86 -17.53
CA PHE A 52 -33.90 4.77 -16.73
C PHE A 52 -33.35 3.40 -17.14
N ILE A 53 -33.20 3.15 -18.44
CA ILE A 53 -32.62 1.90 -18.95
C ILE A 53 -31.12 1.86 -18.62
N ALA A 54 -30.43 3.01 -18.73
CA ALA A 54 -29.04 3.14 -18.31
C ALA A 54 -28.86 2.84 -16.81
N PHE A 55 -29.78 3.28 -15.95
CA PHE A 55 -29.79 2.93 -14.53
C PHE A 55 -29.91 1.42 -14.32
N ILE A 56 -30.83 0.75 -15.01
CA ILE A 56 -30.97 -0.72 -14.92
C ILE A 56 -29.68 -1.41 -15.40
N ALA A 57 -29.11 -0.96 -16.52
CA ALA A 57 -27.87 -1.50 -17.06
C ALA A 57 -26.67 -1.28 -16.11
N LEU A 58 -26.61 -0.13 -15.43
CA LEU A 58 -25.59 0.20 -14.42
C LEU A 58 -25.72 -0.68 -13.17
N VAL A 59 -26.94 -0.92 -12.70
CA VAL A 59 -27.19 -1.85 -11.60
C VAL A 59 -26.73 -3.25 -12.02
N ALA A 60 -27.11 -3.70 -13.21
CA ALA A 60 -26.72 -5.00 -13.73
C ALA A 60 -25.19 -5.12 -13.94
N SER A 61 -24.50 -4.04 -14.35
CA SER A 61 -23.03 -4.05 -14.49
C SER A 61 -22.29 -4.15 -13.15
N SER A 62 -22.92 -3.74 -12.05
CA SER A 62 -22.32 -3.79 -10.70
C SER A 62 -22.45 -5.14 -9.99
N VAL A 63 -23.37 -6.00 -10.45
CA VAL A 63 -23.61 -7.32 -9.86
C VAL A 63 -22.40 -8.27 -10.05
N PRO A 64 -21.79 -8.40 -11.24
CA PRO A 64 -20.61 -9.24 -11.44
C PRO A 64 -19.45 -8.92 -10.49
N ASP A 65 -19.15 -7.64 -10.28
CA ASP A 65 -18.09 -7.15 -9.38
C ASP A 65 -18.33 -7.47 -7.90
N LEU A 66 -19.57 -7.77 -7.52
CA LEU A 66 -19.91 -8.20 -6.16
C LEU A 66 -19.70 -9.70 -5.98
N LEU A 67 -19.71 -10.45 -7.08
CA LEU A 67 -19.74 -11.91 -7.11
C LEU A 67 -18.40 -12.52 -7.53
N ASP A 68 -17.53 -11.78 -8.22
CA ASP A 68 -16.24 -12.23 -8.71
C ASP A 68 -15.29 -12.72 -7.58
N GLY A 69 -15.24 -12.02 -6.45
CA GLY A 69 -14.47 -12.38 -5.26
C GLY A 69 -14.98 -13.66 -4.60
N PRO A 70 -16.27 -13.75 -4.24
CA PRO A 70 -16.89 -14.98 -3.76
C PRO A 70 -16.70 -16.18 -4.72
N VAL A 71 -16.85 -15.99 -6.04
CA VAL A 71 -16.66 -17.04 -7.05
C VAL A 71 -15.19 -17.48 -7.13
N ALA A 72 -14.25 -16.54 -7.18
CA ALA A 72 -12.81 -16.84 -7.20
C ALA A 72 -12.37 -17.57 -5.93
N LYS A 73 -12.93 -17.21 -4.77
CA LYS A 73 -12.67 -17.87 -3.49
C LYS A 73 -13.29 -19.27 -3.44
N ALA A 74 -14.53 -19.44 -3.93
CA ALA A 74 -15.21 -20.73 -3.97
C ALA A 74 -14.50 -21.73 -4.91
N ARG A 75 -13.89 -21.25 -5.99
CA ARG A 75 -13.11 -22.09 -6.93
C ARG A 75 -11.63 -22.25 -6.58
N GLY A 76 -11.12 -21.50 -5.61
CA GLY A 76 -9.67 -21.46 -5.34
C GLY A 76 -8.84 -20.85 -6.47
N THR A 77 -9.45 -20.10 -7.39
CA THR A 77 -8.80 -19.53 -8.59
C THR A 77 -8.32 -18.09 -8.41
N SER A 78 -8.19 -17.62 -7.16
CA SER A 78 -7.61 -16.30 -6.86
C SER A 78 -6.19 -16.22 -7.41
N SER A 79 -5.96 -15.36 -8.41
CA SER A 79 -4.68 -15.23 -9.08
C SER A 79 -4.28 -13.76 -9.25
N ALA A 80 -2.97 -13.50 -9.33
CA ALA A 80 -2.46 -12.16 -9.64
C ALA A 80 -2.93 -11.66 -11.01
N ARG A 81 -3.10 -12.57 -11.99
CA ARG A 81 -3.65 -12.27 -13.32
C ARG A 81 -5.09 -11.77 -13.23
N GLY A 82 -5.95 -12.49 -12.49
CA GLY A 82 -7.35 -12.10 -12.31
C GLY A 82 -7.48 -10.77 -11.58
N ALA A 83 -6.73 -10.57 -10.49
CA ALA A 83 -6.74 -9.30 -9.76
C ALA A 83 -6.28 -8.10 -10.60
N PHE A 84 -5.32 -8.32 -11.51
CA PHE A 84 -4.91 -7.30 -12.47
C PHE A 84 -6.00 -7.02 -13.52
N PHE A 85 -6.59 -8.07 -14.10
CA PHE A 85 -7.65 -7.95 -15.09
C PHE A 85 -8.89 -7.25 -14.55
N ASP A 86 -9.35 -7.65 -13.36
CA ASP A 86 -10.43 -7.00 -12.60
C ASP A 86 -10.11 -5.52 -12.37
N SER A 87 -8.91 -5.25 -11.84
CA SER A 87 -8.49 -3.87 -11.61
C SER A 87 -8.51 -3.02 -12.88
N VAL A 88 -7.97 -3.50 -14.01
CA VAL A 88 -7.97 -2.71 -15.25
C VAL A 88 -9.39 -2.53 -15.80
N SER A 89 -10.19 -3.60 -15.78
CA SER A 89 -11.58 -3.62 -16.25
C SER A 89 -12.48 -2.65 -15.49
N ASP A 90 -12.27 -2.49 -14.19
CA ASP A 90 -12.95 -1.49 -13.36
C ASP A 90 -12.74 -0.07 -13.86
N ARG A 91 -11.50 0.31 -14.21
CA ARG A 91 -11.20 1.68 -14.66
C ARG A 91 -11.76 1.91 -16.05
N PHE A 92 -11.73 0.88 -16.90
CA PHE A 92 -12.35 0.94 -18.21
C PHE A 92 -13.87 1.12 -18.11
N SER A 93 -14.52 0.40 -17.18
CA SER A 93 -15.96 0.51 -16.94
C SER A 93 -16.35 1.89 -16.42
N ASP A 94 -15.61 2.42 -15.44
CA ASP A 94 -15.79 3.80 -14.94
C ASP A 94 -15.63 4.83 -16.08
N LEU A 95 -14.69 4.60 -17.01
CA LEU A 95 -14.48 5.47 -18.18
C LEU A 95 -15.67 5.42 -19.15
N MET A 96 -16.20 4.24 -19.49
CA MET A 96 -17.33 4.11 -20.41
C MET A 96 -18.58 4.83 -19.88
N ILE A 97 -18.86 4.70 -18.59
CA ILE A 97 -19.96 5.41 -17.92
C ILE A 97 -19.72 6.93 -17.97
N THR A 98 -18.49 7.37 -17.71
CA THR A 98 -18.10 8.79 -17.75
C THR A 98 -18.28 9.40 -19.14
N VAL A 99 -17.87 8.68 -20.19
CA VAL A 99 -18.02 9.10 -21.58
C VAL A 99 -19.51 9.22 -21.92
N GLY A 100 -20.32 8.21 -21.58
CA GLY A 100 -21.75 8.23 -21.80
C GLY A 100 -22.45 9.41 -21.12
N LEU A 101 -22.12 9.66 -19.85
CA LEU A 101 -22.66 10.77 -19.08
C LEU A 101 -22.23 12.14 -19.64
N SER A 102 -21.04 12.22 -20.25
CA SER A 102 -20.57 13.42 -20.94
C SER A 102 -21.41 13.71 -22.19
N PHE A 103 -21.69 12.68 -23.01
CA PHE A 103 -22.57 12.82 -24.17
C PHE A 103 -24.00 13.21 -23.76
N TYR A 104 -24.51 12.67 -22.66
CA TYR A 104 -25.79 13.10 -22.09
C TYR A 104 -25.86 14.61 -21.82
N PHE A 105 -24.82 15.18 -21.18
CA PHE A 105 -24.78 16.62 -20.90
C PHE A 105 -24.63 17.48 -22.16
N ILE A 106 -23.89 17.00 -23.16
CA ILE A 106 -23.80 17.67 -24.47
C ILE A 106 -25.18 17.70 -25.14
N ALA A 107 -25.87 16.56 -25.20
CA ALA A 107 -27.20 16.45 -25.79
C ALA A 107 -28.25 17.30 -25.06
N SER A 108 -28.10 17.49 -23.75
CA SER A 108 -29.01 18.28 -22.90
C SER A 108 -28.67 19.78 -22.88
N HIS A 109 -27.83 20.28 -23.79
CA HIS A 109 -27.38 21.68 -23.85
C HIS A 109 -26.65 22.20 -22.58
N HIS A 110 -26.07 21.29 -21.80
CA HIS A 110 -25.29 21.59 -20.59
C HIS A 110 -23.79 21.31 -20.81
N THR A 111 -23.23 21.72 -21.95
CA THR A 111 -21.87 21.35 -22.38
C THR A 111 -20.77 21.64 -21.36
N TYR A 112 -20.87 22.73 -20.59
CA TYR A 112 -19.90 23.06 -19.55
C TYR A 112 -19.89 22.05 -18.39
N LEU A 113 -20.99 21.32 -18.15
CA LEU A 113 -21.07 20.31 -17.09
C LEU A 113 -20.32 19.01 -17.44
N VAL A 114 -19.84 18.85 -18.67
CA VAL A 114 -18.97 17.72 -19.06
C VAL A 114 -17.72 17.64 -18.18
N ILE A 115 -17.25 18.77 -17.65
CA ILE A 115 -16.12 18.78 -16.71
C ILE A 115 -16.40 17.96 -15.43
N LEU A 116 -17.66 17.80 -15.02
CA LEU A 116 -18.02 17.09 -13.78
C LEU A 116 -17.79 15.57 -13.88
N PRO A 117 -18.37 14.83 -14.85
CA PRO A 117 -18.04 13.42 -15.04
C PRO A 117 -16.54 13.17 -15.15
N PHE A 118 -15.81 13.99 -15.93
CA PHE A 118 -14.36 13.84 -16.08
C PHE A 118 -13.59 14.15 -14.79
N GLY A 119 -14.02 15.13 -14.01
CA GLY A 119 -13.44 15.42 -12.69
C GLY A 119 -13.66 14.27 -11.71
N VAL A 120 -14.86 13.68 -11.72
CA VAL A 120 -15.19 12.49 -10.90
C VAL A 120 -14.32 11.31 -11.32
N TYR A 121 -14.22 11.02 -12.62
CA TYR A 121 -13.36 9.97 -13.14
C TYR A 121 -11.87 10.19 -12.84
N GLY A 122 -11.38 11.41 -13.02
CA GLY A 122 -9.98 11.78 -12.76
C GLY A 122 -9.62 11.59 -11.29
N SER A 123 -10.46 12.09 -10.38
CA SER A 123 -10.28 11.90 -8.94
C SER A 123 -10.38 10.42 -8.53
N ALA A 124 -11.35 9.67 -9.06
CA ALA A 124 -11.47 8.22 -8.84
C ALA A 124 -10.23 7.43 -9.34
N SER A 125 -9.70 7.81 -10.51
CA SER A 125 -8.49 7.22 -11.08
C SER A 125 -7.27 7.49 -10.22
N LEU A 126 -7.13 8.70 -9.68
CA LEU A 126 -6.06 9.05 -8.73
C LEU A 126 -6.18 8.24 -7.43
N ILE A 127 -7.37 8.08 -6.86
CA ILE A 127 -7.62 7.27 -5.67
C ILE A 127 -7.15 5.82 -5.89
N SER A 128 -7.47 5.25 -7.05
CA SER A 128 -7.09 3.88 -7.44
C SER A 128 -5.58 3.76 -7.69
N TYR A 129 -4.97 4.73 -8.36
CA TYR A 129 -3.53 4.77 -8.62
C TYR A 129 -2.73 4.88 -7.32
N GLN A 130 -3.09 5.80 -6.42
CA GLN A 130 -2.45 5.95 -5.13
C GLN A 130 -2.48 4.65 -4.32
N ARG A 131 -3.60 3.91 -4.37
CA ARG A 131 -3.69 2.60 -3.73
C ARG A 131 -2.73 1.58 -4.33
N ALA A 132 -2.77 1.41 -5.65
CA ALA A 132 -1.88 0.47 -6.33
C ALA A 132 -0.40 0.80 -6.09
N LYS A 133 -0.03 2.08 -6.16
CA LYS A 133 1.35 2.53 -5.94
C LYS A 133 1.77 2.36 -4.49
N ALA A 134 0.92 2.70 -3.53
CA ALA A 134 1.20 2.48 -2.11
C ALA A 134 1.43 1.00 -1.81
N GLU A 135 0.54 0.12 -2.29
CA GLU A 135 0.65 -1.33 -2.10
C GLU A 135 1.95 -1.88 -2.73
N SER A 136 2.35 -1.40 -3.93
CA SER A 136 3.63 -1.79 -4.57
C SER A 136 4.88 -1.36 -3.77
N LEU A 137 4.76 -0.31 -2.96
CA LEU A 137 5.84 0.20 -2.10
C LEU A 137 5.81 -0.44 -0.69
N GLY A 138 4.83 -1.30 -0.42
CA GLY A 138 4.60 -1.92 0.89
C GLY A 138 3.90 -1.02 1.91
N PHE A 139 3.20 0.02 1.45
CA PHE A 139 2.38 0.91 2.27
C PHE A 139 0.89 0.57 2.15
N ASN A 140 0.11 0.97 3.16
CA ASN A 140 -1.33 0.75 3.16
C ASN A 140 -2.09 2.06 2.88
N ALA A 141 -2.84 2.08 1.78
CA ALA A 141 -3.66 3.21 1.35
C ALA A 141 -5.18 2.94 1.42
N LYS A 142 -5.62 1.94 2.21
CA LYS A 142 -7.05 1.67 2.44
C LYS A 142 -7.73 2.80 3.22
N GLY A 143 -9.04 2.95 3.04
CA GLY A 143 -9.87 3.98 3.66
C GLY A 143 -10.08 5.21 2.78
N GLY A 144 -10.75 6.22 3.34
CA GLY A 144 -11.23 7.40 2.63
C GLY A 144 -12.73 7.60 2.86
N ILE A 145 -13.20 8.83 2.66
CA ILE A 145 -14.64 9.13 2.79
C ILE A 145 -15.41 8.57 1.59
N MET A 146 -14.80 8.56 0.39
CA MET A 146 -15.41 8.14 -0.87
C MET A 146 -14.65 6.98 -1.51
N GLU A 147 -15.20 5.78 -1.35
CA GLU A 147 -14.75 4.55 -2.01
C GLU A 147 -15.56 4.27 -3.30
N ARG A 148 -15.21 3.19 -4.01
CA ARG A 148 -15.82 2.85 -5.32
C ARG A 148 -17.32 2.57 -5.19
N ALA A 149 -17.72 1.77 -4.20
CA ALA A 149 -19.12 1.42 -3.97
C ALA A 149 -19.98 2.65 -3.69
N GLU A 150 -19.52 3.56 -2.83
CA GLU A 150 -20.22 4.79 -2.47
C GLU A 150 -20.44 5.69 -3.70
N ARG A 151 -19.41 5.82 -4.54
CA ARG A 151 -19.50 6.56 -5.81
C ARG A 151 -20.50 5.94 -6.79
N LEU A 152 -20.47 4.61 -6.96
CA LEU A 152 -21.42 3.92 -7.84
C LEU A 152 -22.86 4.08 -7.35
N VAL A 153 -23.12 3.92 -6.05
CA VAL A 153 -24.45 4.11 -5.46
C VAL A 153 -24.95 5.53 -5.68
N LEU A 154 -24.12 6.55 -5.43
CA LEU A 154 -24.49 7.94 -5.67
C LEU A 154 -24.78 8.20 -7.16
N LEU A 155 -23.94 7.69 -8.07
CA LEU A 155 -24.20 7.79 -9.51
C LEU A 155 -25.53 7.13 -9.91
N MET A 156 -25.84 5.94 -9.37
CA MET A 156 -27.11 5.27 -9.60
C MET A 156 -28.29 6.14 -9.16
N VAL A 157 -28.23 6.76 -7.98
CA VAL A 157 -29.28 7.67 -7.48
C VAL A 157 -29.40 8.90 -8.39
N GLY A 158 -28.29 9.47 -8.83
CA GLY A 158 -28.28 10.64 -9.73
C GLY A 158 -28.90 10.33 -11.09
N ILE A 159 -28.60 9.16 -11.67
CA ILE A 159 -29.17 8.75 -12.96
C ILE A 159 -30.66 8.43 -12.82
N LEU A 160 -31.07 7.79 -11.71
CA LEU A 160 -32.47 7.45 -11.44
C LEU A 160 -33.35 8.70 -11.22
N ILE A 161 -32.79 9.74 -10.60
CA ILE A 161 -33.48 10.99 -10.29
C ILE A 161 -32.76 12.15 -10.99
N PRO A 162 -33.06 12.43 -12.29
CA PRO A 162 -32.29 13.37 -13.10
C PRO A 162 -32.11 14.77 -12.50
N PRO A 163 -33.09 15.38 -11.79
CA PRO A 163 -32.90 16.65 -11.11
C PRO A 163 -31.79 16.64 -10.04
N LEU A 164 -31.48 15.48 -9.47
CA LEU A 164 -30.42 15.32 -8.47
C LEU A 164 -29.05 14.98 -9.08
N LEU A 165 -28.97 14.67 -10.38
CA LEU A 165 -27.73 14.22 -11.01
C LEU A 165 -26.59 15.23 -10.85
N ILE A 166 -26.84 16.50 -11.15
CA ILE A 166 -25.83 17.57 -11.08
C ILE A 166 -25.35 17.81 -9.63
N PRO A 167 -26.22 18.02 -8.63
CA PRO A 167 -25.75 18.20 -7.25
C PRO A 167 -25.05 16.96 -6.71
N ILE A 168 -25.48 15.75 -7.10
CA ILE A 168 -24.80 14.51 -6.73
C ILE A 168 -23.39 14.44 -7.36
N LEU A 169 -23.22 14.81 -8.62
CA LEU A 169 -21.89 14.81 -9.26
C LEU A 169 -20.93 15.79 -8.57
N TRP A 170 -21.41 16.96 -8.16
CA TRP A 170 -20.61 17.88 -7.34
C TRP A 170 -20.23 17.28 -6.00
N LEU A 171 -21.18 16.66 -5.30
CA LEU A 171 -20.93 15.98 -4.03
C LEU A 171 -19.88 14.88 -4.19
N VAL A 172 -20.05 14.02 -5.19
CA VAL A 172 -19.12 12.92 -5.51
C VAL A 172 -17.73 13.46 -5.84
N LEU A 173 -17.64 14.53 -6.64
CA LEU A 173 -16.37 15.17 -7.00
C LEU A 173 -15.65 15.68 -5.75
N VAL A 174 -16.32 16.46 -4.92
CA VAL A 174 -15.74 17.04 -3.69
C VAL A 174 -15.26 15.93 -2.76
N LEU A 175 -16.10 14.93 -2.49
CA LEU A 175 -15.74 13.83 -1.59
C LEU A 175 -14.61 12.96 -2.17
N SER A 176 -14.55 12.80 -3.49
CA SER A 176 -13.44 12.09 -4.16
C SER A 176 -12.14 12.87 -4.05
N VAL A 177 -12.15 14.18 -4.28
CA VAL A 177 -10.97 15.04 -4.12
C VAL A 177 -10.48 15.04 -2.67
N VAL A 178 -11.39 15.16 -1.69
CA VAL A 178 -11.04 15.03 -0.26
C VAL A 178 -10.37 13.69 0.02
N THR A 179 -10.89 12.60 -0.57
CA THR A 179 -10.32 11.25 -0.42
C THR A 179 -8.92 11.13 -1.04
N VAL A 180 -8.67 11.78 -2.19
CA VAL A 180 -7.33 11.88 -2.82
C VAL A 180 -6.33 12.49 -1.84
N PHE A 181 -6.69 13.60 -1.18
CA PHE A 181 -5.80 14.26 -0.20
C PHE A 181 -5.60 13.41 1.05
N GLN A 182 -6.66 12.80 1.59
CA GLN A 182 -6.57 11.92 2.75
C GLN A 182 -5.61 10.75 2.51
N ARG A 183 -5.74 10.08 1.37
CA ARG A 183 -4.85 8.96 1.00
C ARG A 183 -3.43 9.42 0.77
N PHE A 184 -3.23 10.56 0.10
CA PHE A 184 -1.91 11.14 -0.09
C PHE A 184 -1.21 11.41 1.24
N ILE A 185 -1.84 12.14 2.15
CA ILE A 185 -1.28 12.48 3.48
C ILE A 185 -0.93 11.20 4.25
N LYS A 186 -1.83 10.21 4.25
CA LYS A 186 -1.64 8.92 4.94
C LYS A 186 -0.43 8.16 4.40
N VAL A 187 -0.25 8.09 3.08
CA VAL A 187 0.88 7.38 2.46
C VAL A 187 2.18 8.17 2.65
N TRP A 188 2.12 9.50 2.52
CA TRP A 188 3.26 10.39 2.72
C TRP A 188 3.83 10.28 4.14
N ALA A 189 2.96 10.24 5.14
CA ALA A 189 3.37 10.05 6.53
C ALA A 189 4.01 8.67 6.76
N GLN A 190 3.47 7.61 6.16
CA GLN A 190 4.05 6.26 6.24
C GLN A 190 5.44 6.20 5.61
N ALA A 191 5.61 6.79 4.42
CA ALA A 191 6.90 6.86 3.73
C ALA A 191 7.94 7.64 4.54
N SER A 192 7.58 8.83 5.00
CA SER A 192 8.46 9.67 5.83
C SER A 192 8.91 8.96 7.12
N ASN A 193 8.00 8.22 7.77
CA ASN A 193 8.32 7.47 8.99
C ASN A 193 9.27 6.29 8.72
N ARG A 194 9.13 5.61 7.58
CA ARG A 194 10.02 4.51 7.19
C ARG A 194 11.45 5.03 6.98
N ASP A 195 11.61 6.14 6.26
CA ASP A 195 12.91 6.74 5.99
C ASP A 195 13.59 7.24 7.26
N ASN A 196 12.83 7.86 8.16
CA ASN A 196 13.34 8.30 9.46
C ASN A 196 13.83 7.12 10.31
N ARG A 197 13.10 5.99 10.34
CA ARG A 197 13.54 4.78 11.05
C ARG A 197 14.83 4.20 10.46
N VAL A 198 14.99 4.22 9.14
CA VAL A 198 16.23 3.77 8.48
C VAL A 198 17.40 4.68 8.86
N LYS A 199 17.24 6.01 8.79
CA LYS A 199 18.27 6.98 9.19
C LYS A 199 18.69 6.82 10.65
N LEU A 200 17.73 6.60 11.55
CA LEU A 200 17.99 6.37 12.97
C LEU A 200 18.79 5.07 13.21
N ARG A 201 18.43 3.96 12.55
CA ARG A 201 19.16 2.68 12.65
C ARG A 201 20.60 2.80 12.15
N ILE A 202 20.83 3.53 11.05
CA ILE A 202 22.19 3.76 10.53
C ILE A 202 23.02 4.57 11.54
N ARG A 203 22.47 5.67 12.08
CA ARG A 203 23.16 6.47 13.11
C ARG A 203 23.48 5.66 14.36
N GLN A 204 22.52 4.87 14.85
CA GLN A 204 22.73 3.99 16.00
C GLN A 204 23.81 2.94 15.72
N SER A 205 23.81 2.33 14.54
CA SER A 205 24.82 1.34 14.13
C SER A 205 26.22 1.95 14.07
N TYR A 206 26.35 3.16 13.53
CA TYR A 206 27.62 3.89 13.50
C TYR A 206 28.12 4.21 14.92
N GLN A 207 27.25 4.73 15.79
CA GLN A 207 27.61 5.03 17.18
C GLN A 207 28.01 3.77 17.97
N SER A 208 27.28 2.67 17.81
CA SER A 208 27.62 1.39 18.44
C SER A 208 28.97 0.84 17.97
N ARG A 209 29.26 0.89 16.66
CA ARG A 209 30.57 0.49 16.12
C ARG A 209 31.71 1.36 16.63
N LYS A 210 31.51 2.68 16.71
CA LYS A 210 32.51 3.61 17.26
C LYS A 210 32.80 3.29 18.73
N ARG A 211 31.75 3.08 19.54
CA ARG A 211 31.89 2.69 20.95
C ARG A 211 32.64 1.37 21.10
N LEU A 212 32.28 0.33 20.33
CA LEU A 212 32.97 -0.96 20.36
C LEU A 212 34.46 -0.82 20.00
N SER A 213 34.79 -0.02 18.97
CA SER A 213 36.19 0.26 18.61
C SER A 213 36.97 0.95 19.72
N GLU A 214 36.38 1.97 20.36
CA GLU A 214 37.00 2.67 21.50
C GLU A 214 37.23 1.75 22.70
N THR A 215 36.26 0.87 23.02
CA THR A 215 36.39 -0.11 24.11
C THR A 215 37.49 -1.12 23.79
N SER A 216 37.51 -1.70 22.59
CA SER A 216 38.54 -2.65 22.15
C SER A 216 39.94 -2.02 22.14
N LEU A 217 40.07 -0.76 21.75
CA LEU A 217 41.33 -0.03 21.82
C LEU A 217 41.79 0.13 23.28
N LYS A 218 40.90 0.57 24.18
CA LYS A 218 41.22 0.70 25.62
C LYS A 218 41.64 -0.63 26.23
N GLU A 219 40.97 -1.73 25.87
CA GLU A 219 41.35 -3.08 26.31
C GLU A 219 42.73 -3.49 25.80
N ARG A 220 43.04 -3.28 24.51
CA ARG A 220 44.38 -3.52 23.95
C ARG A 220 45.46 -2.69 24.63
N PHE A 221 45.19 -1.43 24.94
CA PHE A 221 46.14 -0.58 25.67
C PHE A 221 46.36 -1.06 27.12
N ARG A 222 45.30 -1.54 27.78
CA ARG A 222 45.40 -2.10 29.14
C ARG A 222 46.17 -3.42 29.15
N SER A 223 45.88 -4.34 28.24
CA SER A 223 46.58 -5.62 28.15
C SER A 223 48.06 -5.42 27.77
N GLY A 224 48.36 -4.53 26.83
CA GLY A 224 49.74 -4.18 26.46
C GLY A 224 50.55 -3.54 27.61
N ARG A 225 49.91 -2.69 28.44
CA ARG A 225 50.54 -2.16 29.66
C ARG A 225 50.80 -3.24 30.70
N GLY A 226 49.84 -4.15 30.90
CA GLY A 226 50.02 -5.32 31.77
C GLY A 226 51.21 -6.17 31.35
N HIS A 227 51.27 -6.55 30.06
CA HIS A 227 52.39 -7.31 29.49
C HIS A 227 53.74 -6.60 29.65
N ARG A 228 53.82 -5.29 29.41
CA ARG A 228 55.08 -4.54 29.60
C ARG A 228 55.50 -4.43 31.06
N ALA A 229 54.55 -4.27 31.99
CA ALA A 229 54.84 -4.22 33.41
C ALA A 229 55.35 -5.58 33.91
N ASP A 230 54.73 -6.66 33.45
CA ASP A 230 55.12 -8.02 33.79
C ASP A 230 56.51 -8.37 33.23
N ASN A 231 56.77 -8.02 31.97
CA ASN A 231 58.08 -8.23 31.35
C ASN A 231 59.19 -7.39 32.02
N ARG A 232 58.88 -6.18 32.51
CA ARG A 232 59.84 -5.40 33.31
C ARG A 232 60.10 -6.02 34.68
N ARG A 233 59.10 -6.59 35.33
CA ARG A 233 59.28 -7.31 36.61
C ARG A 233 60.16 -8.55 36.42
N SER A 234 59.85 -9.39 35.43
CA SER A 234 60.63 -10.59 35.13
C SER A 234 62.09 -10.25 34.77
N HIS A 235 62.30 -9.18 34.01
CA HIS A 235 63.66 -8.71 33.69
C HIS A 235 64.40 -8.19 34.94
N ARG A 236 63.72 -7.43 35.81
CA ARG A 236 64.33 -6.92 37.06
C ARG A 236 64.69 -8.06 38.03
N VAL A 237 63.88 -9.10 38.11
CA VAL A 237 64.16 -10.31 38.90
C VAL A 237 65.38 -11.05 38.35
N ARG A 238 65.47 -11.23 37.03
CA ARG A 238 66.64 -11.86 36.38
C ARG A 238 67.94 -11.08 36.62
N VAL A 239 67.89 -9.75 36.51
CA VAL A 239 69.06 -8.88 36.77
C VAL A 239 69.46 -8.92 38.25
N SER A 240 68.50 -8.94 39.17
CA SER A 240 68.77 -9.08 40.60
C SER A 240 69.42 -10.41 40.94
N GLN A 241 68.96 -11.51 40.36
CA GLN A 241 69.59 -12.83 40.53
C GLN A 241 71.00 -12.84 39.95
N ALA A 242 71.20 -12.31 38.74
CA ALA A 242 72.52 -12.23 38.12
C ALA A 242 73.52 -11.38 38.95
N ASN A 243 73.08 -10.26 39.54
CA ASN A 243 73.91 -9.45 40.43
C ASN A 243 74.21 -10.15 41.75
N ALA A 244 73.24 -10.87 42.33
CA ALA A 244 73.47 -11.65 43.54
C ALA A 244 74.51 -12.76 43.29
N ASP A 245 74.42 -13.46 42.17
CA ASP A 245 75.40 -14.49 41.78
C ASP A 245 76.78 -13.87 41.52
N ARG A 246 76.84 -12.69 40.88
CA ARG A 246 78.10 -11.95 40.67
C ARG A 246 78.74 -11.51 41.99
N SER A 247 77.95 -11.04 42.94
CA SER A 247 78.44 -10.64 44.26
C SER A 247 78.99 -11.83 45.05
N ARG A 248 78.33 -13.00 44.98
CA ARG A 248 78.84 -14.25 45.57
C ARG A 248 80.17 -14.68 44.97
N TRP A 249 80.33 -14.53 43.66
CA TRP A 249 81.58 -14.83 42.95
C TRP A 249 82.73 -13.87 43.33
N PHE A 250 82.44 -12.59 43.57
CA PHE A 250 83.44 -11.64 44.05
C PHE A 250 83.84 -11.89 45.51
N THR A 251 82.88 -12.23 46.38
CA THR A 251 83.18 -12.54 47.79
C THR A 251 83.96 -13.84 47.96
N SER A 252 83.87 -14.78 47.01
CA SER A 252 84.66 -16.01 47.04
C SER A 252 86.08 -15.85 46.48
N LYS A 253 86.47 -14.67 45.98
CA LYS A 253 87.76 -14.43 45.30
C LYS A 253 88.74 -13.51 46.06
N PHE A 254 88.32 -12.94 47.18
CA PHE A 254 89.13 -12.03 48.01
C PHE A 254 89.43 -12.61 49.41
N HIS A 255 89.28 -13.92 49.58
CA HIS A 255 89.48 -14.62 50.85
C HIS A 255 90.69 -15.58 50.88
N ASP A 256 91.55 -15.52 49.86
CA ASP A 256 92.86 -16.20 49.83
C ASP A 256 93.97 -15.15 49.71
#